data_AF-A0A972T802-F1
#
_entry.id   AF-A0A972T802-F1
#
_cell.length_a   1.000
_cell.length_b   1.000
_cell.length_c   1.000
_cell.angle_alpha   90.00
_cell.angle_beta   90.00
_cell.angle_gamma   90.00
#
_symmetry.space_group_name_H-M   'P 1'
#
loop_
_entity.id
_entity.type
_entity.pdbx_description
1 polymer ?
#
loop_
_entity_poly.entity_id
_entity_poly.type
_entity_poly.pdbx_seq_one_letter_code
_entity_poly.pdbx_strand_id
1 'polypeptide(L)'
;MVKIIAGLGIVIFLTIHFIVNHLVAPEGLLSYADILRYYSNPIVPIMEAGFLIFAVVHSLLGLRSIILDLNPSTKVMRFVNPLLIAVGSASIIYGLWLLLVLVQRASL
;
A
#
# COMPACT_ATOMS: atom_id res chain seq x y z
N MET A 1 12.40 -1.23 14.50
CA MET A 1 12.68 0.00 13.73
C MET A 1 11.88 0.09 12.44
N VAL A 2 11.93 -0.91 11.55
CA VAL A 2 11.16 -0.92 10.27
C VAL A 2 9.67 -0.61 10.45
N LYS A 3 8.98 -1.25 11.40
CA LYS A 3 7.54 -0.99 11.67
C LYS A 3 7.24 0.47 12.05
N ILE A 4 8.14 1.11 12.80
CA ILE A 4 7.99 2.51 13.24
C ILE A 4 8.15 3.46 12.06
N ILE A 5 9.22 3.26 11.28
CA ILE A 5 9.47 4.03 10.06
C ILE A 5 8.28 3.88 9.10
N ALA A 6 7.78 2.65 8.93
CA ALA A 6 6.65 2.41 8.07
C ALA A 6 5.35 3.02 8.60
N GLY A 7 5.13 3.01 9.91
CA GLY A 7 4.00 3.69 10.53
C GLY A 7 4.05 5.20 10.31
N LEU A 8 5.22 5.83 10.48
CA LEU A 8 5.40 7.26 10.20
C LEU A 8 5.19 7.57 8.71
N GLY A 9 5.71 6.72 7.82
CA GLY A 9 5.46 6.82 6.38
C GLY A 9 3.97 6.80 6.06
N ILE A 10 3.21 5.88 6.66
CA ILE A 10 1.75 5.81 6.47
C ILE A 10 1.08 7.11 6.89
N VAL A 11 1.43 7.71 8.03
CA VAL A 11 0.81 8.97 8.46
C VAL A 11 0.95 10.04 7.38
N ILE A 12 2.12 10.16 6.76
CA ILE A 12 2.37 11.14 5.69
C ILE A 12 1.59 10.77 4.42
N PHE A 13 1.78 9.56 3.90
CA PHE A 13 1.20 9.14 2.62
C PHE A 13 -0.33 9.04 2.68
N LEU A 14 -0.88 8.47 3.75
CA LEU A 14 -2.33 8.35 3.95
C LEU A 14 -2.99 9.73 4.07
N THR A 15 -2.35 10.68 4.76
CA THR A 15 -2.86 12.05 4.85
C THR A 15 -2.95 12.69 3.47
N ILE A 16 -1.89 12.58 2.66
CA ILE A 16 -1.90 13.09 1.28
C ILE A 16 -2.99 12.39 0.46
N HIS A 17 -3.09 11.05 0.56
CA HIS A 17 -4.10 10.27 -0.16
C HIS A 17 -5.51 10.74 0.20
N PHE A 18 -5.83 10.92 1.49
CA PHE A 18 -7.14 11.40 1.92
C PHE A 18 -7.44 12.82 1.46
N ILE A 19 -6.47 13.74 1.57
CA ILE A 19 -6.67 15.11 1.08
C ILE A 19 -6.98 15.09 -0.42
N VAL A 20 -6.18 14.38 -1.22
CA VAL A 20 -6.35 14.45 -2.68
C VAL A 20 -7.58 13.66 -3.15
N ASN A 21 -7.76 12.42 -2.68
CA ASN A 21 -8.81 11.52 -3.18
C ASN A 21 -10.17 11.74 -2.52
N HIS A 22 -10.24 12.34 -1.33
CA HIS A 22 -11.49 12.46 -0.57
C HIS A 22 -11.85 13.87 -0.13
N LEU A 23 -10.89 14.81 -0.02
CA LEU A 23 -11.19 16.20 0.30
C LEU A 23 -11.30 17.08 -0.96
N VAL A 24 -10.35 16.96 -1.88
CA VAL A 24 -10.24 17.79 -3.09
C VAL A 24 -11.12 17.26 -4.23
N ALA A 25 -11.42 15.96 -4.23
CA ALA A 25 -12.39 15.33 -5.14
C ALA A 25 -13.71 15.10 -4.37
N PRO A 26 -14.73 15.98 -4.50
CA PRO A 26 -15.93 15.96 -3.63
C PRO A 26 -16.74 14.67 -3.72
N GLU A 27 -16.79 14.07 -4.92
CA GLU A 27 -17.42 12.76 -5.16
C GLU A 27 -16.42 11.60 -5.05
N GLY A 28 -15.12 11.88 -4.93
CA GLY A 28 -14.02 10.91 -5.06
C GLY A 28 -13.66 10.57 -6.52
N LEU A 29 -12.55 9.86 -6.72
CA LEU A 29 -12.16 9.31 -8.03
C LEU A 29 -13.00 8.08 -8.37
N LEU A 30 -14.31 8.26 -8.62
CA LEU A 30 -15.26 7.16 -8.81
C LEU A 30 -15.35 6.62 -10.24
N SER A 31 -14.85 7.38 -11.23
CA SER A 31 -14.82 6.92 -12.62
C SER A 31 -13.41 6.54 -13.07
N TYR A 32 -13.33 5.62 -14.03
CA TYR A 32 -12.07 5.24 -14.66
C TYR A 32 -11.36 6.44 -15.31
N ALA A 33 -12.12 7.38 -15.89
CA ALA A 33 -11.57 8.60 -16.48
C ALA A 33 -10.94 9.52 -15.42
N ASP A 34 -11.55 9.62 -14.24
CA ASP A 34 -11.00 10.41 -13.13
C ASP A 34 -9.72 9.78 -12.58
N ILE A 35 -9.66 8.44 -12.51
CA ILE A 35 -8.44 7.71 -12.16
C ILE A 35 -7.33 8.02 -13.17
N LEU A 36 -7.59 7.91 -14.48
CA LEU A 36 -6.58 8.24 -15.49
C LEU A 36 -6.12 9.70 -15.40
N ARG A 37 -7.04 10.65 -15.17
CA ARG A 37 -6.69 12.06 -14.95
C ARG A 37 -5.81 12.23 -13.72
N TYR A 38 -6.09 11.54 -12.62
CA TYR A 38 -5.27 11.56 -11.42
C TYR A 38 -3.85 11.02 -11.68
N TYR A 39 -3.74 9.89 -12.37
CA TYR A 39 -2.45 9.27 -12.73
C TYR A 39 -1.68 10.01 -13.83
N SER A 40 -2.29 11.01 -14.49
CA SER A 40 -1.57 11.88 -15.43
C SER A 40 -0.57 12.83 -14.74
N ASN A 41 -0.71 13.06 -13.42
CA ASN A 41 0.27 13.79 -12.65
C ASN A 41 1.44 12.85 -12.27
N PRO A 42 2.70 13.13 -12.68
CA PRO A 42 3.83 12.22 -12.48
C PRO A 42 4.22 11.98 -11.02
N ILE A 43 3.79 12.83 -10.08
CA ILE A 43 4.05 12.64 -8.65
C ILE A 43 3.11 11.60 -8.04
N VAL A 44 1.90 11.45 -8.57
CA VAL A 44 0.88 10.53 -8.05
C VAL A 44 1.36 9.07 -8.04
N PRO A 45 1.93 8.52 -9.13
CA PRO A 45 2.49 7.18 -9.14
C PRO A 45 3.54 6.94 -8.04
N ILE A 46 4.39 7.93 -7.77
CA ILE A 46 5.44 7.84 -6.75
C ILE A 46 4.81 7.82 -5.35
N MET A 47 3.83 8.69 -5.12
CA MET A 47 3.11 8.78 -3.85
C MET A 47 2.33 7.49 -3.56
N GLU A 48 1.55 7.00 -4.51
CA GLU A 48 0.74 5.78 -4.36
C GLU A 48 1.61 4.51 -4.24
N ALA A 49 2.73 4.43 -4.97
CA ALA A 49 3.69 3.32 -4.81
C ALA A 49 4.33 3.33 -3.42
N GLY A 50 4.72 4.50 -2.92
CA GLY A 50 5.21 4.68 -1.56
C GLY A 50 4.17 4.24 -0.54
N PHE A 51 2.94 4.74 -0.68
CA PHE A 51 1.84 4.39 0.21
C PHE A 51 1.58 2.88 0.25
N LEU A 52 1.50 2.23 -0.92
CA LEU A 52 1.34 0.77 -1.05
C LEU A 52 2.41 0.01 -0.27
N ILE A 53 3.69 0.32 -0.49
CA ILE A 53 4.80 -0.40 0.13
C ILE A 53 4.75 -0.22 1.66
N PHE A 54 4.58 1.02 2.13
CA PHE A 54 4.57 1.31 3.55
C PHE A 54 3.37 0.69 4.27
N ALA A 55 2.16 0.78 3.68
CA ALA A 55 0.95 0.18 4.21
C ALA A 55 1.05 -1.36 4.33
N VAL A 56 1.54 -2.03 3.29
CA VAL A 56 1.71 -3.50 3.28
C VAL A 56 2.78 -3.92 4.29
N VAL A 57 3.95 -3.28 4.30
CA VAL A 57 5.02 -3.64 5.24
C VAL A 57 4.60 -3.41 6.70
N HIS A 58 3.98 -2.27 7.01
CA HIS A 58 3.53 -1.97 8.37
C HIS A 58 2.47 -2.97 8.85
N SER A 59 1.45 -3.22 8.03
CA SER A 59 0.34 -4.10 8.39
C SER A 59 0.80 -5.53 8.63
N LEU A 60 1.65 -6.09 7.78
CA LEU A 60 2.14 -7.48 7.93
C LEU A 60 3.12 -7.64 9.10
N LEU A 61 3.99 -6.66 9.35
CA LEU A 61 4.86 -6.65 10.53
C LEU A 61 4.05 -6.44 11.83
N GLY A 62 3.00 -5.64 11.78
CA GLY A 62 2.05 -5.45 12.87
C GLY A 62 1.29 -6.74 13.18
N LEU A 63 0.71 -7.37 12.17
CA LEU A 63 0.03 -8.67 12.29
C LEU A 63 0.95 -9.74 12.85
N ARG A 64 2.21 -9.81 12.38
CA ARG A 64 3.20 -10.74 12.94
C ARG A 64 3.45 -10.47 14.43
N SER A 65 3.48 -9.22 14.85
CA SER A 65 3.64 -8.85 16.27
C SER A 65 2.46 -9.36 17.09
N ILE A 66 1.23 -9.10 16.65
CA ILE A 66 0.01 -9.59 17.31
C ILE A 66 0.01 -11.11 17.42
N ILE A 67 0.37 -11.82 16.35
CA ILE A 67 0.45 -13.30 16.36
C ILE A 67 1.46 -13.77 17.40
N LEU A 68 2.62 -13.12 17.52
CA LEU A 68 3.63 -13.48 18.52
C LEU A 68 3.16 -13.24 19.96
N ASP A 69 2.36 -12.19 20.20
CA ASP A 69 1.78 -11.89 21.51
C ASP A 69 0.81 -12.99 22.00
N LEU A 70 0.26 -13.78 21.07
CA LEU A 70 -0.58 -14.95 21.38
C LEU A 70 0.22 -16.22 21.74
N ASN A 71 1.55 -16.12 21.87
CA ASN A 71 2.47 -17.23 22.18
C ASN A 71 2.30 -18.48 21.28
N PRO A 72 2.44 -18.34 19.95
CA PRO A 72 2.20 -19.41 18.99
C PRO A 72 3.32 -20.45 19.01
N SER A 73 2.99 -21.69 18.64
CA SER A 73 4.03 -22.72 18.49
C SER A 73 4.99 -22.43 17.33
N THR A 74 6.21 -22.96 17.39
CA THR A 74 7.20 -22.86 16.31
C THR A 74 6.68 -23.38 14.96
N LYS A 75 5.81 -24.41 14.98
CA LYS A 75 5.18 -24.95 13.76
C LYS A 75 4.29 -23.91 13.09
N VAL A 76 3.49 -23.18 13.87
CA VAL A 76 2.65 -22.09 13.37
C VAL A 76 3.53 -20.99 12.76
N MET A 77 4.57 -20.55 13.46
CA MET A 77 5.45 -19.49 12.95
C MET A 77 6.23 -19.89 11.69
N ARG A 78 6.56 -21.18 11.51
CA ARG A 78 7.17 -21.70 10.27
C ARG A 78 6.25 -21.60 9.06
N PHE A 79 4.94 -21.59 9.25
CA PHE A 79 3.96 -21.37 8.19
C PHE A 79 3.62 -19.88 8.03
N VAL A 80 3.40 -19.17 9.12
CA VAL A 80 3.00 -17.75 9.12
C VAL A 80 4.05 -16.86 8.47
N ASN A 81 5.33 -17.03 8.82
CA ASN A 81 6.39 -16.17 8.28
C ASN A 81 6.47 -16.20 6.74
N PRO A 82 6.61 -17.35 6.05
CA PRO A 82 6.63 -17.38 4.60
C PRO A 82 5.30 -16.95 3.98
N LEU A 83 4.16 -17.24 4.62
CA LEU A 83 2.86 -16.77 4.15
C LEU A 83 2.78 -15.23 4.12
N LEU A 84 3.19 -14.56 5.21
CA LEU A 84 3.21 -13.10 5.27
C LEU A 84 4.17 -12.52 4.22
N ILE A 85 5.33 -13.13 4.00
CA ILE A 85 6.27 -12.70 2.95
C ILE A 85 5.63 -12.87 1.56
N ALA A 86 5.03 -14.01 1.28
CA ALA A 86 4.39 -14.31 0.00
C ALA A 86 3.24 -13.33 -0.29
N VAL A 87 2.34 -13.12 0.68
CA VAL A 87 1.23 -12.16 0.57
C VAL A 87 1.76 -10.75 0.34
N GLY A 88 2.71 -10.29 1.16
CA GLY A 88 3.28 -8.95 1.01
C GLY A 88 3.95 -8.74 -0.35
N SER A 89 4.72 -9.73 -0.80
CA SER A 89 5.41 -9.68 -2.10
C SER A 89 4.40 -9.66 -3.25
N ALA A 90 3.39 -10.53 -3.22
CA ALA A 90 2.34 -10.59 -4.22
C ALA A 90 1.55 -9.28 -4.29
N SER A 91 1.13 -8.72 -3.15
CA SER A 91 0.42 -7.44 -3.08
C SER A 91 1.24 -6.29 -3.65
N ILE A 92 2.53 -6.18 -3.30
CA ILE A 92 3.41 -5.11 -3.81
C ILE A 92 3.64 -5.28 -5.31
N ILE A 93 4.00 -6.47 -5.77
CA ILE A 93 4.27 -6.73 -7.20
C ILE A 93 3.02 -6.44 -8.03
N TYR A 94 1.87 -6.97 -7.61
CA TYR A 94 0.62 -6.76 -8.33
C TYR A 94 0.19 -5.29 -8.33
N GLY A 95 0.27 -4.62 -7.18
CA GLY A 95 -0.07 -3.20 -7.06
C GLY A 95 0.83 -2.29 -7.89
N LEU A 96 2.15 -2.53 -7.90
CA LEU A 96 3.09 -1.79 -8.75
C LEU A 96 2.84 -2.05 -10.23
N TRP A 97 2.54 -3.30 -10.61
CA TRP A 97 2.16 -3.63 -11.98
C TRP A 97 0.89 -2.89 -12.43
N LEU A 98 -0.17 -2.92 -11.61
CA LEU A 98 -1.40 -2.17 -11.90
C LEU A 98 -1.15 -0.67 -12.03
N LEU A 99 -0.33 -0.11 -11.15
CA LEU A 99 0.05 1.30 -11.16
C LEU A 99 0.76 1.67 -12.47
N LEU A 100 1.70 0.84 -12.95
CA LEU A 100 2.35 1.04 -14.24
C LEU A 100 1.36 0.97 -15.42
N VAL A 101 0.41 0.03 -15.37
CA VAL A 101 -0.66 -0.06 -16.38
C VAL A 101 -1.50 1.21 -16.40
N LEU A 102 -1.87 1.76 -15.24
CA LEU A 102 -2.64 3.01 -15.17
C LEU A 102 -1.86 4.21 -15.70
N VAL A 103 -0.58 4.33 -15.34
CA VAL A 103 0.30 5.38 -15.87
C VAL A 103 0.42 5.30 -17.39
N GLN A 104 0.63 4.10 -17.92
CA GLN A 104 0.72 3.90 -19.37
C GLN A 104 -0.58 4.35 -20.06
N ARG A 105 -1.74 4.00 -19.50
CA ARG A 105 -3.05 4.36 -20.07
C ARG A 105 -3.41 5.83 -19.91
N ALA A 106 -2.93 6.49 -18.85
CA ALA A 106 -3.11 7.92 -18.63
C ALA A 106 -2.24 8.79 -19.56
N SER A 107 -1.22 8.19 -20.18
CA SER A 107 -0.27 8.86 -21.08
C SER A 107 -0.64 8.75 -22.56
N LEU A 108 -1.71 8.01 -22.89
CA LEU A 108 -2.27 7.83 -24.23
C LEU A 108 -3.43 8.80 -24.46
#